data_AF-S7HEU1-F1
#
_entry.id   AF-S7HEU1-F1
#
_cell.length_a   1.000
_cell.length_b   1.000
_cell.length_c   1.000
_cell.angle_alpha   90.00
_cell.angle_beta   90.00
_cell.angle_gamma   90.00
#
_symmetry.space_group_name_H-M   'P 1'
#
loop_
_entity.id
_entity.type
_entity.pdbx_description
1 polymer ?
#
loop_
_entity_poly.entity_id
_entity_poly.type
_entity_poly.pdbx_seq_one_letter_code
_entity_poly.pdbx_strand_id
1 'polypeptide(L)'
;MNKPIKFCLILTLTLCTLLLSGCGEKDKFDKDHAEVIKLMEQAKAVQTKDLKIRDNDDLTANQDDVKAVEADIADTEKRHQDIIDQVNAKLQEMQGYADKEASLAPRLENIKKEVKEQDQQWHDGLNEYKAITDIQKHSAGAKPTYDPFKGHLHFEN
;
A
#
# COMPACT_ATOMS: atom_id res chain seq x y z
N MET A 1 26.13 -50.51 -16.52
CA MET A 1 24.99 -49.57 -16.45
C MET A 1 24.30 -49.55 -17.82
N ASN A 2 23.18 -50.27 -17.95
CA ASN A 2 22.63 -50.72 -19.23
C ASN A 2 22.09 -49.56 -20.08
N LYS A 3 22.61 -49.40 -21.30
CA LYS A 3 22.21 -48.39 -22.30
C LYS A 3 20.69 -48.25 -22.52
N PRO A 4 19.84 -49.30 -22.49
CA PRO A 4 18.39 -49.13 -22.65
C PRO A 4 17.70 -48.42 -21.47
N ILE A 5 18.26 -48.50 -20.26
CA ILE A 5 17.68 -47.85 -19.06
C ILE A 5 17.84 -46.33 -19.14
N LYS A 6 18.96 -45.86 -19.72
CA LYS A 6 19.22 -44.43 -19.92
C LYS A 6 18.25 -43.82 -20.94
N PHE A 7 17.93 -44.53 -22.02
CA PHE A 7 16.95 -44.06 -23.00
C PHE A 7 15.53 -44.02 -22.44
N CYS A 8 15.15 -45.02 -21.63
CA CYS A 8 13.83 -45.06 -20.99
C CYS A 8 13.63 -43.91 -19.99
N LEU A 9 14.67 -43.58 -19.21
CA LEU A 9 14.67 -42.45 -18.28
C LEU A 9 14.61 -41.09 -18.97
N ILE A 10 15.32 -40.92 -20.10
CA ILE A 10 15.27 -39.67 -20.86
C ILE A 10 13.88 -39.48 -21.48
N LEU A 11 13.28 -40.54 -22.02
CA LEU A 11 11.93 -40.51 -22.60
C LEU A 11 10.85 -40.19 -21.55
N THR A 12 10.95 -40.76 -20.34
CA THR A 12 10.04 -40.41 -19.24
C THR A 12 10.27 -39.00 -18.73
N LEU A 13 11.51 -38.50 -18.69
CA LEU A 13 11.79 -37.11 -18.30
C LEU A 13 11.24 -36.09 -19.33
N THR A 14 11.33 -36.40 -20.63
CA THR A 14 10.70 -35.59 -21.69
C THR A 14 9.17 -35.68 -21.67
N LEU A 15 8.61 -36.84 -21.31
CA LEU A 15 7.17 -36.99 -21.14
C LEU A 15 6.66 -36.25 -19.89
N CYS A 16 7.42 -36.25 -18.79
CA CYS A 16 7.12 -35.48 -17.59
C CYS A 16 7.22 -33.97 -17.84
N THR A 17 8.16 -33.50 -18.66
CA THR A 17 8.22 -32.07 -19.04
C THR A 17 7.11 -31.68 -20.01
N LEU A 18 6.65 -32.59 -20.89
CA LEU A 18 5.46 -32.38 -21.73
C LEU A 18 4.13 -32.48 -20.96
N LEU A 19 4.08 -33.27 -19.88
CA LEU A 19 2.94 -33.31 -18.96
C LEU A 19 2.93 -32.09 -18.02
N LEU A 20 4.08 -31.49 -17.72
CA LEU A 20 4.20 -30.22 -16.99
C LEU A 20 3.83 -29.00 -17.83
N SER A 21 3.87 -29.08 -19.17
CA SER A 21 3.25 -28.07 -20.05
C SER A 21 1.71 -28.12 -20.05
N GLY A 22 1.10 -29.00 -19.24
CA GLY A 22 -0.34 -29.09 -18.98
C GLY A 22 -0.79 -28.62 -17.59
N CYS A 23 0.08 -27.99 -16.77
CA CYS A 23 -0.35 -27.29 -15.55
C CYS A 23 -0.96 -25.94 -15.95
N GLY A 24 -2.30 -25.93 -15.93
CA GLY A 24 -3.17 -25.02 -16.66
C GLY A 24 -3.00 -23.56 -16.29
N GLU A 25 -3.42 -22.67 -17.19
CA GLU A 25 -3.45 -21.23 -16.95
C GLU A 25 -4.13 -20.87 -15.62
N LYS A 26 -5.05 -21.70 -15.15
CA LYS A 26 -5.59 -21.71 -13.78
C LYS A 26 -4.54 -21.76 -12.66
N ASP A 27 -3.54 -22.64 -12.71
CA ASP A 27 -2.52 -22.75 -11.64
C ASP A 27 -1.65 -21.50 -11.59
N LYS A 28 -1.30 -20.93 -12.76
CA LYS A 28 -0.57 -19.66 -12.85
C LYS A 28 -1.40 -18.50 -12.35
N PHE A 29 -2.67 -18.46 -12.73
CA PHE A 29 -3.62 -17.47 -12.24
C PHE A 29 -3.76 -17.52 -10.71
N ASP A 30 -3.90 -18.72 -10.14
CA ASP A 30 -4.06 -18.90 -8.69
C ASP A 30 -2.76 -18.51 -7.95
N LYS A 31 -1.58 -18.74 -8.56
CA LYS A 31 -0.29 -18.25 -8.03
C LYS A 31 -0.20 -16.72 -8.05
N ASP A 32 -0.45 -16.09 -9.20
CA ASP A 32 -0.36 -14.63 -9.33
C ASP A 32 -1.44 -13.93 -8.49
N HIS A 33 -2.61 -14.55 -8.31
CA HIS A 33 -3.61 -14.08 -7.35
C HIS A 33 -3.09 -14.06 -5.91
N ALA A 34 -2.39 -15.12 -5.47
CA ALA A 34 -1.78 -15.15 -4.15
C ALA A 34 -0.67 -14.08 -3.98
N GLU A 35 0.05 -13.77 -5.05
CA GLU A 35 1.02 -12.66 -5.07
C GLU A 35 0.32 -11.29 -4.99
N VAL A 36 -0.79 -11.10 -5.71
CA VAL A 36 -1.64 -9.90 -5.61
C VAL A 36 -2.13 -9.69 -4.18
N ILE A 37 -2.63 -10.74 -3.51
CA ILE A 37 -3.08 -10.64 -2.11
C ILE A 37 -1.94 -10.17 -1.20
N LYS A 38 -0.74 -10.74 -1.33
CA LYS A 38 0.42 -10.34 -0.52
C LYS A 38 0.84 -8.89 -0.79
N LEU A 39 0.84 -8.46 -2.05
CA LEU A 39 1.16 -7.08 -2.41
C LEU A 39 0.10 -6.11 -1.85
N MET A 40 -1.18 -6.48 -1.90
CA MET A 40 -2.25 -5.66 -1.30
C MET A 40 -2.14 -5.57 0.22
N GLU A 41 -1.76 -6.65 0.90
CA GLU A 41 -1.45 -6.62 2.34
C GLU A 41 -0.29 -5.66 2.64
N GLN A 42 0.75 -5.66 1.80
CA GLN A 42 1.87 -4.72 1.92
C GLN A 42 1.42 -3.27 1.65
N ALA A 43 0.64 -3.03 0.61
CA ALA A 43 0.11 -1.72 0.25
C ALA A 43 -0.72 -1.13 1.40
N LYS A 44 -1.61 -1.96 1.99
CA LYS A 44 -2.43 -1.59 3.15
C LYS A 44 -1.59 -1.27 4.39
N ALA A 45 -0.46 -1.93 4.57
CA ALA A 45 0.44 -1.70 5.70
C ALA A 45 1.33 -0.45 5.54
N VAL A 46 1.35 0.19 4.35
CA VAL A 46 2.04 1.46 4.16
C VAL A 46 1.32 2.54 4.97
N GLN A 47 2.03 3.16 5.90
CA GLN A 47 1.50 4.20 6.77
C GLN A 47 2.50 5.34 6.90
N THR A 48 1.99 6.52 7.24
CA THR A 48 2.82 7.67 7.63
C THR A 48 3.53 7.38 8.96
N LYS A 49 4.64 8.08 9.19
CA LYS A 49 5.32 8.07 10.48
C LYS A 49 4.51 8.88 11.49
N ASP A 50 4.57 8.49 12.77
CA ASP A 50 3.99 9.25 13.88
C ASP A 50 4.85 10.49 14.19
N LEU A 51 4.79 11.47 13.28
CA LEU A 51 5.44 12.77 13.40
C LEU A 51 4.46 13.76 14.03
N LYS A 52 4.97 14.55 14.98
CA LYS A 52 4.18 15.55 15.70
C LYS A 52 4.55 16.95 15.21
N ILE A 53 3.53 17.75 14.94
CA ILE A 53 3.67 19.19 14.71
C ILE A 53 3.65 19.86 16.07
N ARG A 54 4.77 20.48 16.47
CA ARG A 54 4.82 21.29 17.69
C ARG A 54 4.30 22.69 17.41
N ASP A 55 3.79 23.33 18.43
CA ASP A 55 3.47 24.75 18.39
C ASP A 55 4.70 25.58 18.77
N ASN A 56 4.84 26.75 18.17
CA ASN A 56 5.77 27.80 18.58
C ASN A 56 5.22 28.55 19.82
N ASP A 57 6.02 29.45 20.40
CA ASP A 57 5.61 30.26 21.57
C ASP A 57 4.39 31.17 21.31
N ASP A 58 4.13 31.51 20.05
CA ASP A 58 2.96 32.26 19.60
C ASP A 58 1.76 31.37 19.26
N LEU A 59 1.82 30.08 19.61
CA LEU A 59 0.81 29.06 19.36
C LEU A 59 0.52 28.83 17.86
N THR A 60 1.45 29.20 16.98
CA THR A 60 1.42 28.82 15.57
C THR A 60 2.15 27.50 15.35
N ALA A 61 1.74 26.73 14.34
CA ALA A 61 2.42 25.49 14.00
C ALA A 61 3.89 25.72 13.57
N ASN A 62 4.79 24.90 14.10
CA ASN A 62 6.19 24.89 13.70
C ASN A 62 6.32 24.47 12.23
N GLN A 63 6.84 25.37 11.40
CA GLN A 63 6.85 25.17 9.94
C GLN A 63 7.82 24.08 9.49
N ASP A 64 8.88 23.79 10.26
CA ASP A 64 9.80 22.71 9.90
C ASP A 64 9.19 21.34 10.23
N ASP A 65 8.45 21.24 11.33
CA ASP A 65 7.66 20.03 11.64
C ASP A 65 6.55 19.81 10.59
N VAL A 66 5.84 20.88 10.18
CA VAL A 66 4.83 20.82 9.09
C VAL A 66 5.47 20.28 7.81
N LYS A 67 6.62 20.81 7.39
CA LYS A 67 7.32 20.31 6.19
C LYS A 67 7.75 18.85 6.33
N ALA A 68 8.20 18.45 7.52
CA ALA A 68 8.58 17.06 7.76
C ALA A 68 7.39 16.11 7.63
N VAL A 69 6.22 16.50 8.14
CA VAL A 69 4.96 15.74 7.96
C VAL A 69 4.54 15.71 6.50
N GLU A 70 4.51 16.84 5.80
CA GLU A 70 4.14 16.91 4.37
C GLU A 70 5.08 16.05 3.50
N ALA A 71 6.38 16.05 3.79
CA ALA A 71 7.36 15.20 3.10
C ALA A 71 7.13 13.71 3.39
N ASP A 72 6.79 13.34 4.63
CA ASP A 72 6.47 11.96 4.98
C ASP A 72 5.18 11.47 4.34
N ILE A 73 4.16 12.32 4.23
CA ILE A 73 2.93 12.04 3.47
C ILE A 73 3.26 11.73 2.01
N ALA A 74 4.06 12.59 1.36
CA ALA A 74 4.43 12.41 -0.04
C ALA A 74 5.26 11.14 -0.28
N ASP A 75 6.22 10.84 0.61
CA ASP A 75 7.00 9.60 0.54
C ASP A 75 6.11 8.37 0.76
N THR A 76 5.14 8.46 1.68
CA THR A 76 4.19 7.38 1.97
C THR A 76 3.27 7.11 0.78
N GLU A 77 2.74 8.15 0.15
CA GLU A 77 1.95 8.05 -1.08
C GLU A 77 2.75 7.39 -2.21
N LYS A 78 4.02 7.78 -2.37
CA LYS A 78 4.90 7.16 -3.35
C LYS A 78 5.14 5.68 -3.07
N ARG A 79 5.47 5.29 -1.84
CA ARG A 79 5.69 3.87 -1.47
C ARG A 79 4.43 3.03 -1.70
N HIS A 80 3.25 3.58 -1.44
CA HIS A 80 1.99 2.90 -1.72
C HIS A 80 1.79 2.72 -3.24
N GLN A 81 1.98 3.80 -4.02
CA GLN A 81 1.86 3.75 -5.47
C GLN A 81 2.83 2.74 -6.12
N ASP A 82 4.07 2.68 -5.64
CA ASP A 82 5.07 1.72 -6.13
C ASP A 82 4.63 0.25 -5.93
N ILE A 83 3.81 -0.03 -4.90
CA ILE A 83 3.23 -1.36 -4.66
C ILE A 83 2.00 -1.58 -5.55
N ILE A 84 1.12 -0.58 -5.68
CA ILE A 84 -0.06 -0.66 -6.56
C ILE A 84 0.36 -0.86 -8.02
N ASP A 85 1.46 -0.26 -8.47
CA ASP A 85 1.99 -0.50 -9.81
C ASP A 85 2.43 -1.96 -10.02
N GLN A 86 3.00 -2.60 -8.99
CA GLN A 86 3.32 -4.03 -9.02
C GLN A 86 2.05 -4.90 -9.04
N VAL A 87 1.01 -4.51 -8.29
CA VAL A 87 -0.30 -5.18 -8.32
C VAL A 87 -0.89 -5.08 -9.72
N ASN A 88 -0.87 -3.90 -10.35
CA ASN A 88 -1.39 -3.68 -11.70
C ASN A 88 -0.65 -4.51 -12.75
N ALA A 89 0.68 -4.62 -12.64
CA ALA A 89 1.47 -5.50 -13.50
C ALA A 89 1.03 -6.97 -13.36
N LYS A 90 0.78 -7.44 -12.13
CA LYS A 90 0.29 -8.80 -11.87
C LYS A 90 -1.12 -9.04 -12.39
N LEU A 91 -2.03 -8.07 -12.22
CA LEU A 91 -3.38 -8.15 -12.79
C LEU A 91 -3.34 -8.22 -14.32
N GLN A 92 -2.37 -7.57 -14.97
CA GLN A 92 -2.16 -7.66 -16.41
C GLN A 92 -1.65 -9.04 -16.83
N GLU A 93 -0.74 -9.66 -16.07
CA GLU A 93 -0.34 -11.07 -16.29
C GLU A 93 -1.55 -12.01 -16.18
N MET A 94 -2.38 -11.80 -15.15
CA MET A 94 -3.60 -12.56 -14.92
C MET A 94 -4.65 -12.39 -16.03
N GLN A 95 -4.73 -11.21 -16.64
CA GLN A 95 -5.55 -10.98 -17.83
C GLN A 95 -5.13 -11.91 -18.97
N GLY A 96 -3.83 -12.08 -19.20
CA GLY A 96 -3.31 -12.98 -20.24
C GLY A 96 -3.69 -14.46 -20.03
N TYR A 97 -3.93 -14.88 -18.78
CA TYR A 97 -4.47 -16.21 -18.48
C TYR A 97 -5.99 -16.26 -18.70
N ALA A 98 -6.71 -15.22 -18.27
CA ALA A 98 -8.16 -15.13 -18.43
C ALA A 98 -8.61 -15.05 -19.89
N ASP A 99 -7.80 -14.45 -20.76
CA ASP A 99 -8.05 -14.42 -22.20
C ASP A 99 -7.95 -15.81 -22.85
N LYS A 100 -7.16 -16.72 -22.24
CA LYS A 100 -6.97 -18.10 -22.71
C LYS A 100 -7.96 -19.07 -22.05
N GLU A 101 -8.42 -18.78 -20.84
CA GLU A 101 -9.37 -19.59 -20.10
C GLU A 101 -10.55 -18.73 -19.61
N ALA A 102 -11.65 -18.75 -20.36
CA ALA A 102 -12.84 -17.91 -20.11
C ALA A 102 -13.45 -18.09 -18.71
N SER A 103 -13.21 -19.23 -18.04
CA SER A 103 -13.66 -19.49 -16.66
C SER A 103 -13.03 -18.53 -15.64
N LEU A 104 -11.87 -17.95 -15.96
CA LEU A 104 -11.08 -17.10 -15.07
C LEU A 104 -11.46 -15.62 -15.18
N ALA A 105 -12.06 -15.18 -16.29
CA ALA A 105 -12.41 -13.76 -16.49
C ALA A 105 -13.33 -13.20 -15.38
N PRO A 106 -14.41 -13.88 -14.95
CA PRO A 106 -15.23 -13.40 -13.84
C PRO A 106 -14.45 -13.30 -12.52
N ARG A 107 -13.50 -14.21 -12.29
CA ARG A 107 -12.65 -14.18 -11.09
C ARG A 107 -11.72 -12.97 -11.11
N LEU A 108 -11.11 -12.69 -12.26
CA LEU A 108 -10.22 -11.55 -12.43
C LEU A 108 -10.94 -10.22 -12.20
N GLU A 109 -12.17 -10.08 -12.71
CA GLU A 109 -12.95 -8.85 -12.52
C GLU A 109 -13.29 -8.60 -11.04
N ASN A 110 -13.60 -9.67 -10.28
CA ASN A 110 -13.78 -9.54 -8.84
C ASN A 110 -12.49 -9.11 -8.13
N ILE A 111 -11.35 -9.69 -8.50
CA ILE A 111 -10.05 -9.33 -7.91
C ILE A 111 -9.71 -7.86 -8.20
N LYS A 112 -9.88 -7.39 -9.45
CA LYS A 112 -9.67 -5.98 -9.81
C LYS A 112 -10.56 -5.05 -8.99
N LYS A 113 -11.81 -5.43 -8.77
CA LYS A 113 -12.76 -4.67 -7.95
C LYS A 113 -12.29 -4.60 -6.50
N GLU A 114 -11.89 -5.72 -5.91
CA GLU A 114 -11.38 -5.76 -4.53
C GLU A 114 -10.10 -4.94 -4.37
N VAL A 115 -9.16 -5.02 -5.31
CA VAL A 115 -7.95 -4.20 -5.35
C VAL A 115 -8.31 -2.72 -5.36
N LYS A 116 -9.23 -2.30 -6.24
CA LYS A 116 -9.68 -0.91 -6.34
C LYS A 116 -10.36 -0.41 -5.07
N GLU A 117 -11.19 -1.24 -4.44
CA GLU A 117 -11.88 -0.87 -3.19
C GLU A 117 -10.88 -0.70 -2.04
N GLN A 118 -9.86 -1.56 -1.95
CA GLN A 118 -8.83 -1.44 -0.92
C GLN A 118 -7.89 -0.25 -1.15
N ASP A 119 -7.50 0.00 -2.39
CA ASP A 119 -6.72 1.18 -2.81
C ASP A 119 -7.45 2.48 -2.44
N GLN A 120 -8.76 2.55 -2.76
CA GLN A 120 -9.59 3.69 -2.38
C GLN A 120 -9.67 3.88 -0.85
N GLN A 121 -9.90 2.80 -0.09
CA GLN A 121 -9.94 2.88 1.38
C GLN A 121 -8.62 3.40 1.97
N TRP A 122 -7.49 3.00 1.39
CA TRP A 122 -6.19 3.49 1.81
C TRP A 122 -6.03 4.99 1.53
N HIS A 123 -6.41 5.44 0.34
CA HIS A 123 -6.39 6.86 -0.03
C HIS A 123 -7.32 7.70 0.84
N ASP A 124 -8.50 7.20 1.20
CA ASP A 124 -9.42 7.89 2.11
C ASP A 124 -8.77 8.11 3.49
N GLY A 125 -8.08 7.10 4.03
CA GLY A 125 -7.32 7.23 5.28
C GLY A 125 -6.16 8.23 5.19
N LEU A 126 -5.41 8.23 4.08
CA LEU A 126 -4.35 9.22 3.87
C LEU A 126 -4.91 10.64 3.75
N ASN A 127 -6.06 10.81 3.10
CA ASN A 127 -6.73 12.11 2.96
C ASN A 127 -7.23 12.65 4.30
N GLU A 128 -7.71 11.79 5.20
CA GLU A 128 -8.03 12.19 6.57
C GLU A 128 -6.78 12.70 7.31
N TYR A 129 -5.64 12.01 7.18
CA TYR A 129 -4.37 12.45 7.76
C TYR A 129 -3.90 13.80 7.18
N LYS A 130 -4.01 13.99 5.86
CA LYS A 130 -3.75 15.27 5.18
C LYS A 130 -4.64 16.39 5.73
N ALA A 131 -5.93 16.13 5.94
CA ALA A 131 -6.87 17.11 6.48
C ALA A 131 -6.55 17.50 7.93
N ILE A 132 -6.20 16.55 8.79
CA ILE A 132 -5.77 16.82 10.18
C ILE A 132 -4.50 17.69 10.18
N THR A 133 -3.54 17.35 9.33
CA THR A 133 -2.30 18.13 9.16
C THR A 133 -2.60 19.56 8.72
N ASP A 134 -3.52 19.74 7.78
CA ASP A 134 -3.94 21.06 7.29
C ASP A 134 -4.62 21.91 8.38
N ILE A 135 -5.46 21.29 9.22
CA ILE A 135 -6.10 21.95 10.37
C ILE A 135 -5.04 22.39 11.38
N GLN A 136 -4.05 21.55 11.69
CA GLN A 136 -2.96 21.88 12.61
C GLN A 136 -2.11 23.03 12.05
N LYS A 137 -1.73 22.95 10.77
CA LYS A 137 -0.99 23.99 10.05
C LYS A 137 -1.66 25.36 10.09
N HIS A 138 -2.98 25.40 9.96
CA HIS A 138 -3.78 26.65 9.94
C HIS A 138 -4.41 26.99 11.29
N SER A 139 -4.09 26.25 12.36
CA SER A 139 -4.57 26.59 13.70
C SER A 139 -4.10 28.00 14.06
N ALA A 140 -5.08 28.89 14.29
CA ALA A 140 -4.77 30.26 14.66
C ALA A 140 -4.21 30.26 16.08
N GLY A 141 -3.02 30.83 16.26
CA GLY A 141 -2.34 31.03 17.55
C GLY A 141 -3.08 32.00 18.47
N ALA A 142 -4.34 31.69 18.79
CA ALA A 142 -5.12 32.45 19.74
C ALA A 142 -4.58 32.12 21.13
N LYS A 143 -3.76 33.04 21.67
CA LYS A 143 -3.46 33.03 23.11
C LYS A 143 -4.78 32.94 23.88
N PRO A 144 -4.85 32.13 24.95
CA PRO A 144 -5.98 32.16 25.86
C PRO A 144 -6.24 33.63 26.25
N THR A 145 -7.48 34.08 26.08
CA THR A 145 -7.89 35.46 26.43
C THR A 145 -7.73 35.74 27.93
N TYR A 146 -7.55 34.70 28.74
CA TYR A 146 -7.26 34.75 30.15
C TYR A 146 -5.87 34.16 30.44
N ASP A 147 -4.97 35.00 30.94
CA ASP A 147 -3.67 34.60 31.51
C ASP A 147 -3.85 34.36 33.02
N PRO A 148 -3.92 33.10 33.50
CA PRO A 148 -4.15 32.80 34.91
C PRO A 148 -3.01 33.25 35.82
N PHE A 149 -1.82 33.57 35.28
CA PHE A 149 -0.68 34.03 36.07
C PHE A 149 -0.61 35.56 36.18
N LYS A 150 -1.21 36.31 35.26
CA LYS A 150 -1.32 37.77 35.38
C LYS A 150 -2.32 38.25 36.43
N GLY A 151 -3.33 37.44 36.77
CA GLY A 151 -4.36 37.80 37.75
C GLY A 151 -3.99 37.58 39.22
N HIS A 152 -2.87 36.89 39.51
CA HIS A 152 -2.56 36.41 40.86
C HIS A 152 -1.21 36.87 41.42
N LEU A 153 -0.42 37.64 40.65
CA LEU A 153 0.90 38.12 41.08
C LEU A 153 0.84 39.61 41.47
N HIS A 154 0.04 39.92 42.48
CA HIS A 154 0.27 41.11 43.31
C HIS A 154 1.13 40.69 44.50
N PHE A 155 2.45 40.62 44.29
CA PHE A 155 3.37 40.63 45.43
C PHE A 155 3.52 42.09 45.86
N GLU A 156 2.71 42.51 46.82
CA GLU A 156 2.96 43.74 47.57
C GLU A 156 4.22 43.52 48.42
N ASN A 157 5.23 44.37 48.23
CA ASN A 157 6.38 44.50 49.12
C ASN A 157 6.01 45.28 50.38
#